data_AF-A0A7Z9JEY4-F1
#
_entry.id   AF-A0A7Z9JEY4-F1
#
_cell.length_a   1.000
_cell.length_b   1.000
_cell.length_c   1.000
_cell.angle_alpha   90.00
_cell.angle_beta   90.00
_cell.angle_gamma   90.00
#
_symmetry.space_group_name_H-M   'P 1'
#
loop_
_entity.id
_entity.type
_entity.pdbx_description
1 polymer ?
#
loop_
_entity_poly.entity_id
_entity_poly.type
_entity_poly.pdbx_seq_one_letter_code
_entity_poly.pdbx_strand_id
1 'polypeptide(L)'
;MAVREIRRWLVVCIACVPCVACASFAFALGTSPSLPFTSVTGNGSTYILSQVDGGNSAACEQVNSVSLSLKQLLAGITYSTSCITADGIATANIDAYIQMTTTGIEAWATGTGEANADGGASAFSKHDYYGRIEFDSTIVRRVKIDMAMQASGLSTVYVKLQRIGNVGGGGAPSPSTIAEELNSYINPMTLDGAWVLTLPIGRWKLYAYTAQQCQSTTAGFEFGDTNLEFSVNVVSDGDVDGNGVVNTADILAVIGAWGSCSGCAEDLDGDGLVGVSDVLTVIGSW
;
A
#
# COMPACT_ATOMS: atom_id res chain seq x y z
N MET A 1 -47.60 -34.96 22.87
CA MET A 1 -47.24 -33.96 23.91
C MET A 1 -46.01 -34.49 24.63
N ALA A 2 -44.81 -34.08 24.20
CA ALA A 2 -43.56 -34.46 24.86
C ALA A 2 -42.47 -33.45 24.50
N VAL A 3 -42.04 -32.72 25.52
CA VAL A 3 -40.92 -31.79 25.58
C VAL A 3 -39.62 -32.59 25.41
N ARG A 4 -38.66 -32.09 24.62
CA ARG A 4 -37.25 -32.48 24.73
C ARG A 4 -36.36 -31.25 24.73
N GLU A 5 -35.58 -31.18 25.80
CA GLU A 5 -34.69 -30.11 26.22
C GLU A 5 -33.50 -29.92 25.28
N ILE A 6 -33.09 -28.65 25.11
CA ILE A 6 -31.82 -28.25 24.52
C ILE A 6 -30.90 -27.85 25.68
N ARG A 7 -29.78 -28.56 25.85
CA ARG A 7 -28.65 -28.09 26.67
C ARG A 7 -27.30 -28.56 26.11
N ARG A 8 -26.35 -27.60 26.11
CA ARG A 8 -24.87 -27.68 26.13
C ARG A 8 -24.12 -27.70 24.79
N TRP A 9 -23.62 -26.51 24.41
CA TRP A 9 -22.32 -26.29 23.75
C TRP A 9 -21.38 -25.74 24.84
N LEU A 10 -20.43 -26.52 25.36
CA LEU A 10 -19.09 -26.85 24.85
C LEU A 10 -18.12 -25.65 24.92
N VAL A 11 -17.41 -25.59 26.03
CA VAL A 11 -16.10 -24.94 26.22
C VAL A 11 -15.06 -25.78 25.49
N VAL A 12 -14.22 -25.19 24.64
CA VAL A 12 -12.92 -25.77 24.26
C VAL A 12 -11.86 -24.68 24.20
N CYS A 13 -10.88 -24.82 25.09
CA CYS A 13 -9.62 -24.10 25.12
C CYS A 13 -8.65 -24.59 24.04
N ILE A 14 -7.79 -23.65 23.65
CA ILE A 14 -6.47 -23.77 23.04
C ILE A 14 -5.65 -24.95 23.61
N ALA A 15 -5.04 -25.76 22.72
CA ALA A 15 -3.63 -26.22 22.77
C ALA A 15 -3.30 -27.26 21.67
N CYS A 16 -2.30 -26.91 20.84
CA CYS A 16 -1.12 -27.68 20.38
C CYS A 16 -1.20 -29.14 19.84
N VAL A 17 -0.21 -29.47 18.98
CA VAL A 17 0.35 -30.81 18.56
C VAL A 17 0.03 -31.20 17.08
N PRO A 18 0.94 -31.86 16.29
CA PRO A 18 2.36 -31.60 15.99
C PRO A 18 2.72 -31.80 14.48
N CYS A 19 3.99 -31.51 14.14
CA CYS A 19 4.85 -32.13 13.13
C CYS A 19 4.23 -33.17 12.15
N VAL A 20 4.15 -32.83 10.87
CA VAL A 20 4.11 -33.80 9.76
C VAL A 20 5.29 -33.54 8.84
N ALA A 21 6.10 -34.57 8.66
CA ALA A 21 7.25 -34.61 7.76
C ALA A 21 6.83 -34.25 6.33
N CYS A 22 7.39 -33.17 5.79
CA CYS A 22 7.26 -32.84 4.38
C CYS A 22 8.43 -33.48 3.63
N ALA A 23 8.12 -34.48 2.82
CA ALA A 23 9.07 -35.15 1.95
C ALA A 23 9.75 -34.12 1.02
N SER A 24 11.08 -34.17 0.98
CA SER A 24 11.89 -33.36 0.08
C SER A 24 11.67 -33.81 -1.37
N PHE A 25 10.72 -33.18 -2.05
CA PHE A 25 10.75 -33.12 -3.51
C PHE A 25 11.83 -32.12 -3.89
N ALA A 26 12.95 -32.63 -4.43
CA ALA A 26 13.93 -31.81 -5.13
C ALA A 26 13.26 -31.25 -6.38
N PHE A 27 12.67 -30.06 -6.25
CA PHE A 27 12.23 -29.27 -7.38
C PHE A 27 13.48 -28.91 -8.18
N ALA A 28 13.44 -29.15 -9.48
CA ALA A 28 14.46 -28.71 -10.40
C ALA A 28 14.75 -27.22 -10.17
N LEU A 29 16.03 -26.84 -10.18
CA LEU A 29 16.52 -25.47 -10.15
C LEU A 29 16.03 -24.74 -11.42
N GLY A 30 14.75 -24.41 -11.46
CA GLY A 30 14.24 -23.32 -12.28
C GLY A 30 14.81 -22.04 -11.70
N THR A 31 15.40 -21.21 -12.55
CA THR A 31 15.81 -19.85 -12.18
C THR A 31 14.63 -19.17 -11.51
N SER A 32 14.79 -18.72 -10.26
CA SER A 32 13.81 -17.87 -9.60
C SER A 32 13.44 -16.74 -10.57
N PRO A 33 12.14 -16.48 -10.81
CA PRO A 33 11.72 -15.46 -11.75
C PRO A 33 12.42 -14.14 -11.40
N SER A 34 13.08 -13.53 -12.38
CA SER A 34 13.77 -12.27 -12.17
C SER A 34 12.75 -11.18 -11.87
N LEU A 35 12.98 -10.40 -10.82
CA LEU A 35 12.16 -9.23 -10.53
C LEU A 35 12.28 -8.21 -11.68
N PRO A 36 11.17 -7.60 -12.14
CA PRO A 36 11.21 -6.62 -13.21
C PRO A 36 11.88 -5.31 -12.79
N PHE A 37 11.90 -5.03 -11.49
CA PHE A 37 12.57 -3.90 -10.86
C PHE A 37 13.62 -4.39 -9.86
N THR A 38 14.70 -3.62 -9.71
CA THR A 38 15.74 -3.89 -8.71
C THR A 38 15.75 -2.79 -7.67
N SER A 39 15.53 -3.13 -6.40
CA SER A 39 15.66 -2.18 -5.29
C SER A 39 17.11 -1.71 -5.14
N VAL A 40 17.31 -0.40 -4.99
CA VAL A 40 18.64 0.22 -4.85
C VAL A 40 18.89 0.61 -3.40
N THR A 41 18.00 1.43 -2.83
CA THR A 41 18.09 1.93 -1.46
C THR A 41 16.69 2.25 -0.95
N GLY A 42 16.54 2.35 0.35
CA GLY A 42 15.27 2.71 0.97
C GLY A 42 15.43 2.91 2.46
N ASN A 43 14.59 3.75 3.01
CA ASN A 43 14.51 3.99 4.44
C ASN A 43 13.15 4.57 4.80
N GLY A 44 12.85 4.56 6.09
CA GLY A 44 11.59 5.05 6.58
C GLY A 44 11.61 5.29 8.08
N SER A 45 10.44 5.54 8.63
CA SER A 45 10.23 5.68 10.06
C SER A 45 8.78 5.36 10.41
N THR A 46 8.59 4.84 11.62
CA THR A 46 7.29 4.80 12.27
C THR A 46 7.32 5.57 13.58
N TYR A 47 6.17 6.13 13.92
CA TYR A 47 5.90 6.69 15.23
C TYR A 47 4.48 6.33 15.65
N ILE A 48 4.33 5.61 16.74
CA ILE A 48 3.03 5.33 17.36
C ILE A 48 3.03 5.74 18.83
N LEU A 49 1.93 6.34 19.25
CA LEU A 49 1.71 6.84 20.61
C LEU A 49 0.29 6.46 21.03
N SER A 50 0.18 5.90 22.22
CA SER A 50 -1.09 5.72 22.93
C SER A 50 -0.97 6.36 24.30
N GLN A 51 -1.89 7.25 24.64
CA GLN A 51 -1.84 8.03 25.87
C GLN A 51 -3.23 8.13 26.49
N VAL A 52 -3.31 7.95 27.80
CA VAL A 52 -4.48 8.30 28.61
C VAL A 52 -3.96 9.16 29.76
N ASP A 53 -4.44 10.38 29.89
CA ASP A 53 -4.06 11.24 31.00
C ASP A 53 -4.66 10.71 32.33
N GLY A 54 -4.04 11.07 33.44
CA GLY A 54 -4.31 10.46 34.74
C GLY A 54 -5.56 11.00 35.44
N GLY A 55 -6.66 11.23 34.73
CA GLY A 55 -7.91 11.84 35.23
C GLY A 55 -8.17 11.62 36.74
N ASN A 56 -8.75 10.48 37.10
CA ASN A 56 -8.83 9.99 38.49
C ASN A 56 -7.93 8.77 38.75
N SER A 57 -7.29 8.24 37.71
CA SER A 57 -6.44 7.05 37.72
C SER A 57 -5.00 7.38 37.31
N ALA A 58 -4.10 6.40 37.36
CA ALA A 58 -2.72 6.63 36.94
C ALA A 58 -2.65 6.90 35.42
N ALA A 59 -1.90 7.93 35.03
CA ALA A 59 -1.63 8.23 33.63
C ALA A 59 -0.90 7.06 32.95
N CYS A 60 -1.20 6.83 31.68
CA CYS A 60 -0.52 5.87 30.83
C CYS A 60 -0.01 6.54 29.56
N GLU A 61 1.23 6.25 29.21
CA GLU A 61 1.81 6.62 27.93
C GLU A 61 2.63 5.44 27.41
N GLN A 62 2.39 5.04 26.16
CA GLN A 62 3.16 4.02 25.44
C GLN A 62 3.57 4.58 24.08
N VAL A 63 4.88 4.57 23.83
CA VAL A 63 5.48 5.11 22.60
C VAL A 63 6.33 4.06 21.94
N ASN A 64 6.23 3.96 20.62
CA ASN A 64 7.18 3.23 19.80
C ASN A 64 7.58 4.10 18.61
N SER A 65 8.89 4.33 18.45
CA SER A 65 9.46 5.11 17.36
C SER A 65 10.64 4.34 16.79
N VAL A 66 10.59 4.03 15.50
CA VAL A 66 11.57 3.15 14.85
C VAL A 66 11.99 3.76 13.53
N SER A 67 13.30 3.86 13.31
CA SER A 67 13.85 4.10 11.98
C SER A 67 13.91 2.79 11.20
N LEU A 68 13.39 2.79 9.99
CA LEU A 68 13.31 1.61 9.13
C LEU A 68 14.44 1.59 8.12
N SER A 69 15.13 0.46 8.05
CA SER A 69 16.04 0.12 6.96
C SER A 69 15.27 -0.39 5.73
N LEU A 70 15.90 -0.37 4.55
CA LEU A 70 15.36 -1.01 3.35
C LEU A 70 14.92 -2.46 3.61
N LYS A 71 15.71 -3.22 4.38
CA LYS A 71 15.38 -4.61 4.72
C LYS A 71 14.06 -4.72 5.50
N GLN A 72 13.79 -3.80 6.42
CA GLN A 72 12.54 -3.78 7.19
C GLN A 72 11.35 -3.34 6.33
N LEU A 73 11.54 -2.38 5.43
CA LEU A 73 10.49 -1.99 4.47
C LEU A 73 10.09 -3.16 3.57
N LEU A 74 11.07 -3.91 3.06
CA LEU A 74 10.86 -5.09 2.21
C LEU A 74 10.30 -6.30 2.96
N ALA A 75 10.59 -6.44 4.26
CA ALA A 75 10.07 -7.53 5.07
C ALA A 75 8.64 -7.26 5.60
N GLY A 76 8.22 -6.00 5.55
CA GLY A 76 7.03 -5.53 6.25
C GLY A 76 7.26 -5.30 7.74
N ILE A 77 6.40 -4.48 8.31
CA ILE A 77 6.38 -4.12 9.72
C ILE A 77 4.97 -4.21 10.27
N THR A 78 4.90 -4.52 11.57
CA THR A 78 3.69 -4.50 12.38
C THR A 78 4.09 -3.95 13.74
N TYR A 79 3.46 -2.84 14.15
CA TYR A 79 3.68 -2.25 15.46
C TYR A 79 2.35 -1.85 16.08
N SER A 80 2.26 -1.97 17.41
CA SER A 80 1.09 -1.59 18.18
C SER A 80 1.51 -1.02 19.54
N THR A 81 0.80 0.00 20.00
CA THR A 81 0.84 0.47 21.39
C THR A 81 -0.57 0.54 21.94
N SER A 82 -0.70 0.41 23.27
CA SER A 82 -1.99 0.49 23.93
C SER A 82 -1.84 1.02 25.35
N CYS A 83 -2.74 1.90 25.73
CA CYS A 83 -2.93 2.38 27.09
C CYS A 83 -4.36 2.09 27.51
N ILE A 84 -4.52 1.31 28.56
CA ILE A 84 -5.83 0.93 29.11
C ILE A 84 -5.79 1.23 30.59
N THR A 85 -6.59 2.19 31.03
CA THR A 85 -6.76 2.58 32.43
C THR A 85 -8.22 2.40 32.85
N ALA A 86 -8.54 2.70 34.11
CA ALA A 86 -9.92 2.72 34.56
C ALA A 86 -10.75 3.84 33.93
N ASP A 87 -10.08 4.92 33.50
CA ASP A 87 -10.71 6.15 33.01
C ASP A 87 -10.48 6.36 31.50
N GLY A 88 -9.93 5.39 30.77
CA GLY A 88 -9.78 5.56 29.33
C GLY A 88 -8.99 4.49 28.61
N ILE A 89 -9.11 4.52 27.29
CA ILE A 89 -8.45 3.62 26.35
C ILE A 89 -7.85 4.46 25.23
N ALA A 90 -6.59 4.17 24.89
CA ALA A 90 -5.97 4.63 23.66
C ALA A 90 -5.20 3.47 23.02
N THR A 91 -5.41 3.24 21.73
CA THR A 91 -4.66 2.24 20.97
C THR A 91 -4.22 2.80 19.63
N ALA A 92 -3.04 2.42 19.17
CA ALA A 92 -2.50 2.81 17.87
C ALA A 92 -1.80 1.61 17.23
N ASN A 93 -2.13 1.32 15.97
CA ASN A 93 -1.56 0.22 15.21
C ASN A 93 -1.03 0.71 13.86
N ILE A 94 0.03 0.09 13.36
CA ILE A 94 0.54 0.26 12.00
C ILE A 94 0.92 -1.11 11.46
N ASP A 95 0.49 -1.37 10.22
CA ASP A 95 1.01 -2.43 9.38
C ASP A 95 1.42 -1.85 8.03
N ALA A 96 2.63 -2.14 7.57
CA ALA A 96 3.10 -1.58 6.31
C ALA A 96 4.22 -2.39 5.67
N TYR A 97 4.29 -2.38 4.34
CA TYR A 97 5.41 -2.89 3.56
C TYR A 97 5.58 -2.12 2.25
N ILE A 98 6.78 -2.21 1.69
CA ILE A 98 7.00 -1.95 0.27
C ILE A 98 7.77 -3.15 -0.27
N GLN A 99 7.19 -3.92 -1.17
CA GLN A 99 7.76 -5.16 -1.66
C GLN A 99 8.00 -5.14 -3.18
N MET A 100 9.07 -5.81 -3.59
CA MET A 100 9.30 -6.13 -5.00
C MET A 100 8.62 -7.46 -5.30
N THR A 101 7.77 -7.47 -6.32
CA THR A 101 7.03 -8.66 -6.76
C THR A 101 7.57 -9.15 -8.09
N THR A 102 7.18 -10.34 -8.52
CA THR A 102 7.55 -10.86 -9.85
C THR A 102 6.87 -10.09 -10.98
N THR A 103 5.80 -9.35 -10.69
CA THR A 103 5.06 -8.52 -11.65
C THR A 103 5.45 -7.05 -11.56
N GLY A 104 6.06 -6.60 -10.46
CA GLY A 104 6.31 -5.17 -10.28
C GLY A 104 6.74 -4.78 -8.87
N ILE A 105 6.12 -3.73 -8.35
CA ILE A 105 6.32 -3.22 -6.99
C ILE A 105 4.96 -2.93 -6.36
N GLU A 106 4.86 -3.19 -5.07
CA GLU A 106 3.66 -2.95 -4.29
C GLU A 106 4.04 -2.23 -2.99
N ALA A 107 3.30 -1.19 -2.64
CA ALA A 107 3.36 -0.52 -1.36
C ALA A 107 1.99 -0.61 -0.70
N TRP A 108 1.99 -1.08 0.53
CA TRP A 108 0.82 -1.12 1.37
C TRP A 108 1.14 -0.50 2.72
N ALA A 109 0.24 0.31 3.23
CA ALA A 109 0.35 0.87 4.56
C ALA A 109 -1.03 1.13 5.13
N THR A 110 -1.30 0.56 6.29
CA THR A 110 -2.50 0.83 7.07
C THR A 110 -2.13 1.27 8.47
N GLY A 111 -3.03 1.97 9.11
CA GLY A 111 -2.95 2.23 10.53
C GLY A 111 -4.32 2.60 11.07
N THR A 112 -4.55 2.18 12.31
CA THR A 112 -5.79 2.43 13.05
C THR A 112 -5.45 3.13 14.34
N GLY A 113 -6.33 4.02 14.79
CA GLY A 113 -6.26 4.64 16.10
C GLY A 113 -7.60 4.64 16.81
N GLU A 114 -7.56 4.43 18.11
CA GLU A 114 -8.69 4.55 19.01
C GLU A 114 -8.35 5.50 20.16
N ALA A 115 -9.30 6.36 20.53
CA ALA A 115 -9.24 7.12 21.77
C ALA A 115 -10.63 7.17 22.41
N ASN A 116 -10.71 6.74 23.66
CA ASN A 116 -11.92 6.81 24.47
C ASN A 116 -11.56 7.32 25.86
N ALA A 117 -12.01 8.53 26.18
CA ALA A 117 -11.87 9.11 27.51
C ALA A 117 -13.11 8.79 28.35
N ASP A 118 -12.92 8.53 29.64
CA ASP A 118 -13.96 8.42 30.66
C ASP A 118 -13.43 9.02 31.97
N GLY A 119 -14.24 9.07 33.04
CA GLY A 119 -13.74 9.36 34.39
C GLY A 119 -13.02 10.71 34.57
N GLY A 120 -13.21 11.68 33.66
CA GLY A 120 -12.51 12.97 33.65
C GLY A 120 -11.09 12.95 33.06
N ALA A 121 -10.69 11.85 32.40
CA ALA A 121 -9.45 11.76 31.66
C ALA A 121 -9.58 12.29 30.22
N SER A 122 -8.45 12.34 29.51
CA SER A 122 -8.33 12.47 28.06
C SER A 122 -7.56 11.28 27.51
N ALA A 123 -7.97 10.78 26.34
CA ALA A 123 -7.29 9.74 25.60
C ALA A 123 -6.78 10.28 24.26
N PHE A 124 -5.60 9.86 23.85
CA PHE A 124 -4.98 10.24 22.59
C PHE A 124 -4.26 9.06 21.97
N SER A 125 -4.48 8.82 20.69
CA SER A 125 -3.70 7.89 19.89
C SER A 125 -3.17 8.58 18.64
N LYS A 126 -1.99 8.14 18.19
CA LYS A 126 -1.36 8.64 16.97
C LYS A 126 -0.59 7.52 16.31
N HIS A 127 -0.65 7.50 14.99
CA HIS A 127 0.22 6.67 14.17
C HIS A 127 0.76 7.48 13.00
N ASP A 128 2.04 7.31 12.69
CA ASP A 128 2.71 7.84 11.51
C ASP A 128 3.57 6.74 10.90
N TYR A 129 3.43 6.52 9.60
CA TYR A 129 4.30 5.71 8.79
C TYR A 129 4.86 6.56 7.65
N TYR A 130 6.17 6.46 7.45
CA TYR A 130 6.84 6.99 6.27
C TYR A 130 7.77 5.93 5.72
N GLY A 131 7.55 5.51 4.48
CA GLY A 131 8.43 4.61 3.75
C GLY A 131 8.83 5.22 2.43
N ARG A 132 10.09 5.07 2.04
CA ARG A 132 10.51 5.35 0.67
C ARG A 132 11.49 4.31 0.16
N ILE A 133 11.36 3.98 -1.11
CA ILE A 133 12.28 3.08 -1.81
C ILE A 133 12.68 3.67 -3.15
N GLU A 134 13.93 3.45 -3.53
CA GLU A 134 14.46 3.71 -4.86
C GLU A 134 14.65 2.38 -5.58
N PHE A 135 14.24 2.33 -6.84
CA PHE A 135 14.37 1.15 -7.68
C PHE A 135 14.75 1.52 -9.11
N ASP A 136 15.47 0.63 -9.78
CA ASP A 136 15.92 0.84 -11.15
C ASP A 136 15.00 0.07 -12.13
N SER A 137 14.62 0.74 -13.22
CA SER A 137 14.09 0.13 -14.45
C SER A 137 15.16 0.25 -15.52
N THR A 138 15.71 -0.88 -15.95
CA THR A 138 16.83 -0.93 -16.91
C THR A 138 16.39 -0.89 -18.37
N ILE A 139 15.11 -1.12 -18.64
CA ILE A 139 14.47 -0.95 -19.94
C ILE A 139 13.23 -0.07 -19.81
N VAL A 140 12.71 0.41 -20.93
CA VAL A 140 11.39 1.04 -20.98
C VAL A 140 10.36 -0.03 -20.64
N ARG A 141 9.37 0.29 -19.81
CA ARG A 141 8.31 -0.64 -19.41
C ARG A 141 6.95 -0.01 -19.56
N ARG A 142 6.01 -0.72 -20.16
CA ARG A 142 4.60 -0.44 -19.94
C ARG A 142 4.19 -0.97 -18.57
N VAL A 143 3.52 -0.14 -17.78
CA VAL A 143 3.03 -0.51 -16.46
C VAL A 143 1.58 -0.10 -16.27
N LYS A 144 0.87 -0.89 -15.48
CA LYS A 144 -0.35 -0.47 -14.82
C LYS A 144 -0.04 -0.05 -13.40
N ILE A 145 -0.54 1.12 -13.03
CA ILE A 145 -0.53 1.63 -11.67
C ILE A 145 -1.95 1.52 -11.14
N ASP A 146 -2.12 0.81 -10.04
CA ASP A 146 -3.37 0.76 -9.29
C ASP A 146 -3.17 1.40 -7.92
N MET A 147 -4.15 2.18 -7.50
CA MET A 147 -4.14 2.89 -6.24
C MET A 147 -5.53 2.84 -5.60
N ALA A 148 -5.58 2.53 -4.32
CA ALA A 148 -6.74 2.73 -3.46
C ALA A 148 -6.27 3.34 -2.14
N MET A 149 -6.92 4.43 -1.72
CA MET A 149 -6.59 5.16 -0.50
C MET A 149 -7.84 5.35 0.34
N GLN A 150 -7.70 5.25 1.66
CA GLN A 150 -8.75 5.55 2.62
C GLN A 150 -8.20 6.41 3.76
N ALA A 151 -8.96 7.42 4.16
CA ALA A 151 -8.66 8.25 5.33
C ALA A 151 -9.94 8.50 6.14
N SER A 152 -9.88 8.29 7.46
CA SER A 152 -10.90 8.70 8.45
C SER A 152 -10.25 9.12 9.77
N GLY A 153 -10.98 9.87 10.60
CA GLY A 153 -10.54 10.23 11.96
C GLY A 153 -9.17 10.92 12.02
N LEU A 154 -9.11 12.15 11.49
CA LEU A 154 -7.92 13.01 11.41
C LEU A 154 -6.72 12.32 10.79
N SER A 155 -6.89 11.88 9.55
CA SER A 155 -5.84 11.16 8.85
C SER A 155 -5.46 11.76 7.50
N THR A 156 -4.23 11.44 7.12
CA THR A 156 -3.60 11.77 5.85
C THR A 156 -3.01 10.49 5.28
N VAL A 157 -3.30 10.21 4.02
CA VAL A 157 -2.62 9.20 3.22
C VAL A 157 -1.98 9.89 2.03
N TYR A 158 -0.72 9.56 1.74
CA TYR A 158 0.03 10.16 0.66
C TYR A 158 0.87 9.11 -0.07
N VAL A 159 0.84 9.17 -1.39
CA VAL A 159 1.69 8.35 -2.26
C VAL A 159 2.29 9.20 -3.36
N LYS A 160 3.55 8.92 -3.70
CA LYS A 160 4.21 9.57 -4.84
C LYS A 160 5.17 8.63 -5.54
N LEU A 161 5.06 8.59 -6.87
CA LEU A 161 5.99 7.92 -7.77
C LEU A 161 6.68 8.95 -8.66
N GLN A 162 8.01 8.96 -8.65
CA GLN A 162 8.80 9.95 -9.38
C GLN A 162 10.09 9.33 -9.93
N ARG A 163 10.40 9.61 -11.21
CA ARG A 163 11.73 9.33 -11.76
C ARG A 163 12.75 10.31 -11.19
N ILE A 164 13.81 9.82 -10.58
CA ILE A 164 14.85 10.64 -9.93
C ILE A 164 16.14 10.77 -10.73
N GLY A 165 16.33 9.97 -11.78
CA GLY A 165 17.52 10.06 -12.63
C GLY A 165 17.75 8.83 -13.49
N ASN A 166 18.98 8.71 -14.01
CA ASN A 166 19.41 7.55 -14.78
C ASN A 166 19.84 6.40 -13.86
N VAL A 167 19.76 5.15 -14.35
CA VAL A 167 20.27 3.98 -13.65
C VAL A 167 21.76 4.15 -13.37
N GLY A 168 22.19 3.91 -12.12
CA GLY A 168 23.60 3.97 -11.71
C GLY A 168 24.26 5.37 -11.77
N GLY A 169 23.53 6.43 -12.08
CA GLY A 169 24.10 7.76 -12.33
C GLY A 169 23.39 8.92 -11.61
N GLY A 170 23.80 10.13 -11.96
CA GLY A 170 23.13 11.38 -11.57
C GLY A 170 22.08 11.81 -12.61
N GLY A 171 21.06 12.54 -12.15
CA GLY A 171 20.02 13.15 -12.97
C GLY A 171 19.16 14.08 -12.11
N ALA A 172 18.38 14.96 -12.74
CA ALA A 172 17.39 15.76 -12.04
C ALA A 172 16.07 14.96 -11.93
N PRO A 173 15.35 15.04 -10.80
CA PRO A 173 14.01 14.46 -10.70
C PRO A 173 13.07 15.04 -11.76
N SER A 174 12.35 14.17 -12.45
CA SER A 174 11.24 14.54 -13.34
C SER A 174 10.03 14.97 -12.50
N PRO A 175 9.01 15.64 -13.06
CA PRO A 175 7.72 15.76 -12.38
C PRO A 175 7.21 14.41 -11.86
N SER A 176 6.44 14.42 -10.78
CA SER A 176 5.80 13.20 -10.28
C SER A 176 4.89 12.62 -11.36
N THR A 177 4.99 11.32 -11.61
CA THR A 177 4.04 10.62 -12.48
C THR A 177 2.71 10.47 -11.77
N ILE A 178 2.76 10.10 -10.48
CA ILE A 178 1.62 10.04 -9.58
C ILE A 178 2.02 10.76 -8.29
N ALA A 179 1.15 11.61 -7.77
CA ALA A 179 1.30 12.25 -6.47
C ALA A 179 -0.09 12.56 -5.93
N GLU A 180 -0.61 11.66 -5.10
CA GLU A 180 -1.96 11.75 -4.56
C GLU A 180 -1.91 11.88 -3.05
N GLU A 181 -2.82 12.70 -2.52
CA GLU A 181 -2.97 12.96 -1.10
C GLU A 181 -4.44 12.92 -0.75
N LEU A 182 -4.79 12.15 0.27
CA LEU A 182 -6.14 12.03 0.79
C LEU A 182 -6.13 12.42 2.26
N ASN A 183 -6.91 13.44 2.60
CA ASN A 183 -7.06 13.92 3.97
C ASN A 183 -8.52 13.79 4.40
N SER A 184 -8.75 13.29 5.60
CA SER A 184 -10.07 13.29 6.21
C SER A 184 -10.02 13.78 7.65
N TYR A 185 -11.02 14.58 8.01
CA TYR A 185 -11.22 15.04 9.38
C TYR A 185 -12.00 14.01 10.22
N ILE A 186 -13.22 13.64 9.82
CA ILE A 186 -14.07 12.69 10.56
C ILE A 186 -14.55 11.58 9.62
N ASN A 187 -15.37 11.95 8.63
CA ASN A 187 -16.04 10.98 7.78
C ASN A 187 -15.05 10.26 6.86
N PRO A 188 -15.19 8.94 6.66
CA PRO A 188 -14.30 8.22 5.75
C PRO A 188 -14.36 8.81 4.36
N MET A 189 -13.18 9.02 3.78
CA MET A 189 -12.99 9.39 2.40
C MET A 189 -12.17 8.29 1.73
N THR A 190 -12.47 8.03 0.46
CA THR A 190 -11.72 7.09 -0.37
C THR A 190 -11.31 7.76 -1.67
N LEU A 191 -10.19 7.32 -2.22
CA LEU A 191 -9.70 7.74 -3.53
C LEU A 191 -9.09 6.53 -4.23
N ASP A 192 -9.69 6.16 -5.36
CA ASP A 192 -9.21 5.08 -6.21
C ASP A 192 -8.68 5.67 -7.53
N GLY A 193 -7.67 5.02 -8.10
CA GLY A 193 -7.10 5.41 -9.37
C GLY A 193 -6.40 4.25 -10.07
N ALA A 194 -6.52 4.21 -11.39
CA ALA A 194 -5.84 3.24 -12.23
C ALA A 194 -5.31 3.94 -13.48
N TRP A 195 -4.04 3.70 -13.82
CA TRP A 195 -3.39 4.31 -14.96
C TRP A 195 -2.53 3.30 -15.69
N VAL A 196 -2.58 3.29 -17.03
CA VAL A 196 -1.63 2.56 -17.86
C VAL A 196 -0.69 3.57 -18.51
N LEU A 197 0.61 3.43 -18.27
CA LEU A 197 1.60 4.37 -18.75
C LEU A 197 2.95 3.71 -19.02
N THR A 198 3.77 4.41 -19.80
CA THR A 198 5.14 4.00 -20.07
C THR A 198 6.07 4.58 -19.02
N LEU A 199 6.84 3.73 -18.33
CA LEU A 199 7.97 4.12 -17.49
C LEU A 199 9.26 4.11 -18.32
N PRO A 200 9.89 5.27 -18.55
CA PRO A 200 11.23 5.33 -19.13
C PRO A 200 12.29 4.62 -18.30
N ILE A 201 13.37 4.22 -18.97
CA ILE A 201 14.61 3.75 -18.32
C ILE A 201 15.03 4.78 -17.27
N GLY A 202 15.36 4.31 -16.07
CA GLY A 202 15.86 5.19 -15.03
C GLY A 202 15.71 4.64 -13.64
N ARG A 203 16.15 5.48 -12.70
CA ARG A 203 15.93 5.29 -11.28
C ARG A 203 14.65 6.00 -10.87
N TRP A 204 13.82 5.28 -10.14
CA TRP A 204 12.51 5.68 -9.66
C TRP A 204 12.49 5.70 -8.15
N LYS A 205 11.61 6.52 -7.60
CA LYS A 205 11.41 6.65 -6.17
C LYS A 205 9.93 6.62 -5.86
N LEU A 206 9.57 5.71 -4.95
CA LEU A 206 8.23 5.57 -4.40
C LEU A 206 8.25 6.06 -2.95
N TYR A 207 7.31 6.94 -2.62
CA TYR A 207 7.01 7.41 -1.28
C TYR A 207 5.64 6.86 -0.88
N ALA A 208 5.55 6.33 0.33
CA ALA A 208 4.31 5.89 0.96
C ALA A 208 4.24 6.50 2.36
N TYR A 209 3.14 7.16 2.68
CA TYR A 209 2.95 7.82 3.96
C TYR A 209 1.52 7.67 4.43
N THR A 210 1.36 7.34 5.71
CA THR A 210 0.08 7.40 6.41
C THR A 210 0.28 8.08 7.75
N ALA A 211 -0.68 8.89 8.13
CA ALA A 211 -0.74 9.49 9.46
C ALA A 211 -2.18 9.57 9.92
N GLN A 212 -2.39 9.43 11.21
CA GLN A 212 -3.71 9.47 11.83
C GLN A 212 -3.57 9.80 13.31
N GLN A 213 -4.61 10.39 13.87
CA GLN A 213 -4.71 10.63 15.30
C GLN A 213 -6.16 10.59 15.78
N CYS A 214 -6.40 9.99 16.94
CA CYS A 214 -7.66 10.14 17.65
C CYS A 214 -7.42 10.90 18.94
N GLN A 215 -8.35 11.78 19.29
CA GLN A 215 -8.34 12.45 20.58
C GLN A 215 -9.76 12.47 21.14
N SER A 216 -9.89 12.00 22.38
CA SER A 216 -11.11 12.07 23.15
C SER A 216 -10.82 12.77 24.47
N THR A 217 -11.61 13.78 24.84
CA THR A 217 -11.46 14.55 26.10
C THR A 217 -12.70 14.43 26.99
N THR A 218 -13.68 13.65 26.57
CA THR A 218 -14.95 13.41 27.25
C THR A 218 -15.41 11.98 26.97
N ALA A 219 -16.33 11.46 27.78
CA ALA A 219 -17.02 10.19 27.51
C ALA A 219 -17.47 10.09 26.04
N GLY A 220 -16.80 9.23 25.27
CA GLY A 220 -16.97 9.19 23.82
C GLY A 220 -15.85 8.41 23.14
N PHE A 221 -16.26 7.51 22.26
CA PHE A 221 -15.36 6.66 21.47
C PHE A 221 -15.04 7.34 20.15
N GLU A 222 -13.75 7.63 19.94
CA GLU A 222 -13.21 8.15 18.68
C GLU A 222 -12.36 7.07 18.01
N PHE A 223 -12.56 6.91 16.70
CA PHE A 223 -11.85 5.92 15.90
C PHE A 223 -11.46 6.51 14.55
N GLY A 224 -10.28 6.13 14.06
CA GLY A 224 -9.79 6.48 12.75
C GLY A 224 -9.00 5.35 12.15
N ASP A 225 -9.01 5.33 10.82
CA ASP A 225 -8.36 4.31 10.01
C ASP A 225 -7.78 4.95 8.74
N THR A 226 -6.63 4.44 8.34
CA THR A 226 -5.91 4.78 7.11
C THR A 226 -5.57 3.52 6.34
N ASN A 227 -5.70 3.61 5.02
CA ASN A 227 -5.23 2.56 4.13
C ASN A 227 -4.60 3.19 2.88
N LEU A 228 -3.45 2.67 2.50
CA LEU A 228 -2.79 2.92 1.23
C LEU A 228 -2.56 1.55 0.58
N GLU A 229 -3.15 1.35 -0.58
CA GLU A 229 -2.81 0.28 -1.51
C GLU A 229 -2.29 0.95 -2.78
N PHE A 230 -1.05 0.64 -3.15
CA PHE A 230 -0.43 1.17 -4.36
C PHE A 230 0.40 0.09 -5.02
N SER A 231 0.16 -0.17 -6.30
CA SER A 231 0.96 -1.12 -7.06
C SER A 231 1.36 -0.56 -8.41
N VAL A 232 2.53 -0.96 -8.89
CA VAL A 232 3.02 -0.70 -10.24
C VAL A 232 3.39 -2.05 -10.84
N ASN A 233 2.51 -2.59 -11.68
CA ASN A 233 2.67 -3.88 -12.32
C ASN A 233 3.11 -3.69 -13.77
N VAL A 234 4.14 -4.41 -14.19
CA VAL A 234 4.52 -4.51 -15.60
C VAL A 234 3.42 -5.25 -16.34
N VAL A 235 2.99 -4.66 -17.45
CA VAL A 235 2.00 -5.25 -18.37
C VAL A 235 2.66 -5.46 -19.74
N SER A 236 2.05 -6.31 -20.56
CA SER A 236 2.50 -6.50 -21.94
C SER A 236 2.37 -5.19 -22.72
N ASP A 237 3.24 -4.92 -23.69
CA ASP A 237 3.16 -3.68 -24.48
C ASP A 237 1.83 -3.59 -25.27
N GLY A 238 1.24 -4.74 -25.64
CA GLY A 238 -0.08 -4.82 -26.27
C GLY A 238 -1.27 -4.85 -25.31
N ASP A 239 -1.04 -4.84 -23.99
CA ASP A 239 -2.10 -4.76 -22.97
C ASP A 239 -2.40 -3.29 -22.72
N VAL A 240 -3.36 -2.78 -23.49
CA VAL A 240 -3.66 -1.37 -23.63
C VAL A 240 -4.45 -0.88 -22.42
N ASP A 241 -5.42 -1.69 -21.97
CA ASP A 241 -6.24 -1.40 -20.79
C ASP A 241 -5.61 -1.85 -19.45
N GLY A 242 -4.52 -2.62 -19.52
CA GLY A 242 -3.76 -3.08 -18.37
C GLY A 242 -4.48 -4.18 -17.58
N ASN A 243 -5.42 -4.92 -18.17
CA ASN A 243 -6.15 -5.98 -17.48
C ASN A 243 -5.31 -7.25 -17.25
N GLY A 244 -4.08 -7.31 -17.80
CA GLY A 244 -3.15 -8.43 -17.72
C GLY A 244 -3.26 -9.42 -18.87
N VAL A 245 -4.12 -9.17 -19.87
CA VAL A 245 -4.40 -10.05 -21.01
C VAL A 245 -4.54 -9.24 -22.29
N VAL A 246 -3.64 -9.49 -23.25
CA VAL A 246 -3.78 -8.94 -24.60
C VAL A 246 -4.90 -9.67 -25.34
N ASN A 247 -5.95 -8.93 -25.70
CA ASN A 247 -7.12 -9.49 -26.35
C ASN A 247 -7.82 -8.48 -27.28
N THR A 248 -9.04 -8.81 -27.73
CA THR A 248 -9.80 -7.96 -28.66
C THR A 248 -10.12 -6.60 -28.07
N ALA A 249 -10.30 -6.48 -26.75
CA ALA A 249 -10.55 -5.20 -26.07
C ALA A 249 -9.41 -4.21 -26.31
N ASP A 250 -8.15 -4.67 -26.29
CA ASP A 250 -6.97 -3.83 -26.53
C ASP A 250 -6.94 -3.28 -27.95
N ILE A 251 -7.25 -4.11 -28.96
CA ILE A 251 -7.40 -3.63 -30.34
C ILE A 251 -8.52 -2.60 -30.44
N LEU A 252 -9.66 -2.85 -29.79
CA LEU A 252 -10.79 -1.93 -29.84
C LEU A 252 -10.48 -0.61 -29.14
N ALA A 253 -9.66 -0.61 -28.09
CA ALA A 253 -9.16 0.61 -27.44
C ALA A 253 -8.32 1.44 -28.42
N VAL A 254 -7.34 0.83 -29.09
CA VAL A 254 -6.50 1.49 -30.11
C VAL A 254 -7.34 2.03 -31.26
N ILE A 255 -8.27 1.24 -31.80
CA ILE A 255 -9.18 1.70 -32.87
C ILE A 255 -10.08 2.84 -32.39
N GLY A 256 -10.51 2.82 -31.13
CA GLY A 256 -11.33 3.85 -30.52
C GLY A 256 -10.62 5.20 -30.37
N ALA A 257 -9.30 5.19 -30.22
CA ALA A 257 -8.47 6.39 -30.03
C ALA A 257 -7.78 6.87 -31.32
N TRP A 258 -8.15 6.35 -32.50
CA TRP A 258 -7.48 6.61 -33.78
C TRP A 258 -7.25 8.10 -34.08
N GLY A 259 -6.03 8.44 -34.50
CA GLY A 259 -5.61 9.80 -34.80
C GLY A 259 -4.65 10.38 -33.76
N SER A 260 -4.59 11.71 -33.65
CA SER A 260 -3.61 12.36 -32.77
C SER A 260 -3.89 12.14 -31.30
N CYS A 261 -2.90 11.59 -30.59
CA CYS A 261 -3.02 11.23 -29.19
C CYS A 261 -1.61 11.20 -28.58
N SER A 262 -1.20 12.26 -27.89
CA SER A 262 0.14 12.32 -27.31
C SER A 262 0.11 11.89 -25.85
N GLY A 263 0.80 10.79 -25.54
CA GLY A 263 0.95 10.29 -24.18
C GLY A 263 -0.30 9.60 -23.61
N CYS A 264 -1.21 9.15 -24.49
CA CYS A 264 -2.30 8.26 -24.10
C CYS A 264 -1.84 6.80 -24.05
N ALA A 265 -2.70 5.93 -23.53
CA ALA A 265 -2.38 4.53 -23.39
C ALA A 265 -2.27 3.83 -24.76
N GLU A 266 -2.99 4.31 -25.77
CA GLU A 266 -3.14 3.71 -27.09
C GLU A 266 -2.00 4.05 -28.08
N ASP A 267 -1.21 5.09 -27.80
CA ASP A 267 0.00 5.48 -28.55
C ASP A 267 1.18 4.65 -28.03
N LEU A 268 1.34 3.45 -28.59
CA LEU A 268 2.24 2.41 -28.09
C LEU A 268 3.68 2.60 -28.57
N ASP A 269 3.88 3.24 -29.72
CA ASP A 269 5.21 3.57 -30.22
C ASP A 269 5.69 4.98 -29.83
N GLY A 270 4.79 5.82 -29.31
CA GLY A 270 5.09 7.13 -28.74
C GLY A 270 5.34 8.20 -29.79
N ASP A 271 4.84 8.03 -31.02
CA ASP A 271 5.00 8.99 -32.11
C ASP A 271 3.97 10.14 -32.07
N GLY A 272 3.00 10.06 -31.15
CA GLY A 272 1.92 11.03 -30.96
C GLY A 272 0.69 10.80 -31.84
N LEU A 273 0.63 9.68 -32.57
CA LEU A 273 -0.47 9.27 -33.43
C LEU A 273 -0.85 7.81 -33.13
N VAL A 274 -2.10 7.58 -32.79
CA VAL A 274 -2.67 6.23 -32.72
C VAL A 274 -3.06 5.79 -34.13
N GLY A 275 -2.47 4.71 -34.60
CA GLY A 275 -2.68 4.20 -35.95
C GLY A 275 -2.34 2.73 -36.14
N VAL A 276 -1.93 2.40 -37.36
CA VAL A 276 -1.68 1.00 -37.76
C VAL A 276 -0.51 0.41 -36.98
N SER A 277 0.54 1.20 -36.70
CA SER A 277 1.70 0.75 -35.94
C SER A 277 1.29 0.23 -34.56
N ASP A 278 0.41 0.93 -33.84
CA ASP A 278 -0.08 0.53 -32.52
C ASP A 278 -0.91 -0.75 -32.59
N VAL A 279 -1.78 -0.89 -33.59
CA VAL A 279 -2.53 -2.13 -33.82
C VAL A 279 -1.57 -3.31 -34.04
N LEU A 280 -0.50 -3.11 -34.81
CA LEU A 280 0.50 -4.14 -35.04
C LEU A 280 1.27 -4.50 -33.75
N THR A 281 1.50 -3.54 -32.85
CA THR A 281 2.08 -3.79 -31.52
C THR A 281 1.16 -4.67 -30.66
N VAL A 282 -0.15 -4.41 -30.65
CA VAL A 282 -1.13 -5.26 -29.95
C VAL A 282 -1.12 -6.68 -30.52
N ILE A 283 -1.24 -6.82 -31.85
CA ILE A 283 -1.23 -8.15 -32.51
C ILE A 283 0.07 -8.90 -32.28
N GLY A 284 1.21 -8.19 -32.30
CA GLY A 284 2.53 -8.78 -32.05
C GLY A 284 2.71 -9.31 -30.62
N SER A 285 1.86 -8.85 -29.69
CA SER A 285 1.93 -9.17 -28.25
C SER A 285 0.77 -10.06 -27.77
N TRP A 286 -0.05 -10.58 -28.69
CA TRP A 286 -1.25 -11.38 -28.43
C TRP A 286 -0.95 -12.80 -27.95
#